data_AF-A0A2I0NZQ6-F1
#
_entry.id   AF-A0A2I0NZQ6-F1
#
_cell.length_a   1.000
_cell.length_b   1.000
_cell.length_c   1.000
_cell.angle_alpha   90.00
_cell.angle_beta   90.00
_cell.angle_gamma   90.00
#
_symmetry.space_group_name_H-M   'P 1'
#
loop_
_entity.id
_entity.type
_entity.pdbx_description
1 polymer ?
#
loop_
_entity_poly.entity_id
_entity_poly.type
_entity_poly.pdbx_seq_one_letter_code
_entity_poly.pdbx_strand_id
1 'polypeptide(L)'
;SGSSFSPEELQQMNQMNSRNEVIDAIQARIKAKALLTAIEELRTEKSEQEVDAELTRTQLDRMEQLSKINPFSIHPILVYLEKKKFEVFNLRAIARGKESKLTSDTIAKYLVI
;
A
#
# COMPACT_ATOMS: atom_id res chain seq x y z
N SER A 1 -12.68 -3.20 9.28
CA SER A 1 -11.90 -4.25 9.97
C SER A 1 -10.81 -4.71 9.01
N GLY A 2 -9.55 -4.37 9.31
CA GLY A 2 -8.42 -5.02 8.65
C GLY A 2 -8.39 -6.46 9.14
N SER A 3 -8.47 -7.41 8.22
CA SER A 3 -8.45 -8.83 8.55
C SER A 3 -7.07 -9.17 9.12
N SER A 4 -7.02 -9.78 10.30
CA SER A 4 -5.79 -10.34 10.86
C SER A 4 -5.64 -11.78 10.39
N PHE A 5 -4.40 -12.19 10.09
CA PHE A 5 -4.04 -13.59 9.86
C PHE A 5 -3.40 -14.17 11.12
N SER A 6 -3.73 -15.41 11.46
CA SER A 6 -3.04 -16.13 12.52
C SER A 6 -1.65 -16.59 12.07
N PRO A 7 -0.71 -16.87 13.00
CA PRO A 7 0.58 -17.44 12.65
C PRO A 7 0.47 -18.73 11.83
N GLU A 8 -0.53 -19.57 12.12
CA GLU A 8 -0.80 -20.82 11.40
C GLU A 8 -1.27 -20.55 9.96
N GLU A 9 -2.15 -19.56 9.76
CA GLU A 9 -2.59 -19.14 8.42
C GLU A 9 -1.40 -18.62 7.60
N LEU A 10 -0.51 -17.82 8.21
CA LEU A 10 0.71 -17.36 7.55
C LEU A 10 1.66 -18.51 7.22
N GLN A 11 1.78 -19.49 8.11
CA GLN A 11 2.60 -20.68 7.88
C GLN A 11 2.03 -21.55 6.76
N GLN A 12 0.71 -21.65 6.63
CA GLN A 12 0.05 -22.32 5.51
C GLN A 12 0.28 -21.57 4.20
N MET A 13 0.16 -20.24 4.18
CA MET A 13 0.47 -19.42 3.00
C MET A 13 1.90 -19.60 2.53
N ASN A 14 2.86 -19.69 3.45
CA ASN A 14 4.27 -19.92 3.13
C ASN A 14 4.53 -21.31 2.49
N GLN A 15 3.61 -22.27 2.64
CA GLN A 15 3.71 -23.60 2.03
C GLN A 15 2.99 -23.69 0.67
N MET A 16 2.32 -22.62 0.22
CA MET A 16 1.62 -22.59 -1.07
C MET A 16 2.62 -22.59 -2.22
N ASN A 17 2.23 -23.21 -3.34
CA ASN A 17 3.14 -23.48 -4.44
C ASN A 17 3.19 -22.34 -5.48
N SER A 18 2.30 -21.36 -5.35
CA SER A 18 2.23 -20.24 -6.28
C SER A 18 1.81 -18.94 -5.62
N ARG A 19 2.28 -17.82 -6.19
CA ARG A 19 1.84 -16.47 -5.84
C ARG A 19 0.31 -16.33 -5.93
N ASN A 20 -0.31 -16.97 -6.91
CA ASN A 20 -1.76 -16.87 -7.12
C ASN A 20 -2.56 -17.53 -6.00
N GLU A 21 -2.11 -18.68 -5.48
CA GLU A 21 -2.71 -19.34 -4.32
C GLU A 21 -2.67 -18.45 -3.08
N VAL A 22 -1.54 -17.77 -2.85
CA VAL A 22 -1.40 -16.82 -1.73
C VAL A 22 -2.37 -15.64 -1.91
N ILE A 23 -2.48 -15.12 -3.13
CA ILE A 23 -3.43 -14.04 -3.47
C ILE A 23 -4.88 -14.47 -3.20
N ASP A 24 -5.29 -15.67 -3.63
CA ASP A 24 -6.64 -16.21 -3.39
C ASP A 24 -6.94 -16.32 -1.89
N ALA A 25 -5.97 -16.84 -1.12
CA ALA A 25 -6.12 -17.01 0.33
C ALA A 25 -6.25 -15.66 1.06
N ILE A 26 -5.52 -14.64 0.63
CA ILE A 26 -5.64 -13.27 1.15
C ILE A 26 -7.02 -12.68 0.78
N GLN A 27 -7.45 -12.81 -0.48
CA GLN A 27 -8.74 -12.28 -0.94
C GLN A 27 -9.93 -12.90 -0.21
N ALA A 28 -9.90 -14.22 0.08
CA ALA A 28 -10.94 -14.91 0.84
C ALA A 28 -11.22 -14.30 2.22
N ARG A 29 -10.22 -13.58 2.78
CA ARG A 29 -10.27 -12.99 4.12
C ARG A 29 -10.65 -11.51 4.10
N ILE A 30 -10.65 -10.84 2.95
CA ILE A 30 -10.78 -9.38 2.84
C ILE A 30 -12.14 -9.00 2.26
N LYS A 31 -12.80 -8.01 2.88
CA LYS A 31 -14.11 -7.52 2.43
C LYS A 31 -14.06 -6.14 1.76
N ALA A 32 -13.00 -5.37 2.01
CA ALA A 32 -12.90 -4.01 1.48
C ALA A 32 -12.58 -4.05 -0.02
N LYS A 33 -13.47 -3.48 -0.83
CA LYS A 33 -13.33 -3.49 -2.31
C LYS A 33 -11.99 -2.91 -2.78
N ALA A 34 -11.53 -1.81 -2.19
CA ALA A 34 -10.25 -1.20 -2.55
C ALA A 34 -9.05 -2.15 -2.32
N LEU A 35 -9.09 -2.93 -1.23
CA LEU A 35 -8.07 -3.94 -0.97
C LEU A 35 -8.18 -5.12 -1.94
N LEU A 36 -9.39 -5.59 -2.23
CA LEU A 36 -9.59 -6.67 -3.21
C LEU A 36 -9.05 -6.28 -4.60
N THR A 37 -9.30 -5.06 -5.04
CA THR A 37 -8.75 -4.53 -6.30
C THR A 37 -7.23 -4.48 -6.28
N ALA A 38 -6.62 -3.88 -5.24
CA ALA A 38 -5.16 -3.80 -5.13
C ALA A 38 -4.50 -5.20 -5.09
N ILE A 39 -5.10 -6.15 -4.37
CA ILE A 39 -4.58 -7.52 -4.28
C ILE A 39 -4.70 -8.26 -5.62
N GLU A 40 -5.75 -8.01 -6.40
CA GLU A 40 -5.87 -8.58 -7.75
C GLU A 40 -4.79 -8.04 -8.69
N GLU A 41 -4.41 -6.77 -8.54
CA GLU A 41 -3.33 -6.17 -9.34
C GLU A 41 -1.96 -6.82 -9.10
N LEU A 42 -1.75 -7.50 -7.97
CA LEU A 42 -0.56 -8.33 -7.75
C LEU A 42 -0.47 -9.49 -8.75
N ARG A 43 -1.54 -9.85 -9.46
CA ARG A 43 -1.46 -10.86 -10.53
C ARG A 43 -0.89 -10.32 -11.83
N THR A 44 -0.81 -9.00 -11.97
CA THR A 44 -0.28 -8.33 -13.17
C THR A 44 1.25 -8.20 -13.10
N GLU A 45 1.85 -7.54 -14.10
CA GLU A 45 3.28 -7.23 -14.13
C GLU A 45 3.71 -6.19 -13.09
N LYS A 46 2.77 -5.55 -12.38
CA LYS A 46 3.08 -4.61 -11.29
C LYS A 46 3.85 -5.31 -10.17
N SER A 47 4.88 -4.63 -9.67
CA SER A 47 5.60 -5.10 -8.48
C SER A 47 4.76 -4.89 -7.21
N GLU A 48 5.08 -5.63 -6.16
CA GLU A 48 4.41 -5.49 -4.85
C GLU A 48 4.50 -4.07 -4.30
N GLN A 49 5.62 -3.39 -4.56
CA GLN A 49 5.86 -2.02 -4.13
C GLN A 49 4.99 -1.02 -4.90
N GLU A 50 4.77 -1.26 -6.20
CA GLU A 50 3.87 -0.43 -7.01
C GLU A 50 2.42 -0.53 -6.49
N VAL A 51 1.98 -1.76 -6.18
CA VAL A 51 0.64 -2.00 -5.60
C VAL A 51 0.50 -1.34 -4.22
N ASP A 52 1.53 -1.44 -3.35
CA ASP A 52 1.52 -0.82 -2.03
C ASP A 52 1.46 0.71 -2.10
N ALA A 53 2.24 1.31 -3.01
CA ALA A 53 2.25 2.74 -3.25
C ALA A 53 0.88 3.25 -3.74
N GLU A 54 0.24 2.53 -4.67
CA GLU A 54 -1.08 2.87 -5.20
C GLU A 54 -2.20 2.70 -4.16
N LEU A 55 -2.14 1.65 -3.36
CA LEU A 55 -3.07 1.47 -2.25
C LEU A 55 -2.94 2.59 -1.22
N THR A 56 -1.72 2.96 -0.89
CA THR A 56 -1.43 4.09 0.01
C THR A 56 -1.98 5.40 -0.56
N ARG A 57 -1.79 5.66 -1.86
CA ARG A 57 -2.36 6.83 -2.54
C ARG A 57 -3.89 6.85 -2.42
N THR A 58 -4.53 5.72 -2.68
CA THR A 58 -5.99 5.56 -2.55
C THR A 58 -6.48 5.86 -1.12
N GLN A 59 -5.72 5.42 -0.11
CA GLN A 59 -6.01 5.74 1.28
C GLN A 59 -5.88 7.24 1.56
N LEU A 60 -4.80 7.89 1.11
CA LEU A 60 -4.59 9.33 1.28
C LEU A 60 -5.70 10.15 0.63
N ASP A 61 -6.13 9.77 -0.58
CA ASP A 61 -7.25 10.41 -1.28
C ASP A 61 -8.55 10.29 -0.49
N ARG A 62 -8.81 9.10 0.09
CA ARG A 62 -9.97 8.89 0.97
C ARG A 62 -9.89 9.74 2.24
N MET A 63 -8.71 9.84 2.86
CA MET A 63 -8.51 10.68 4.04
C MET A 63 -8.77 12.15 3.69
N GLU A 64 -8.31 12.62 2.53
CA GLU A 64 -8.56 13.97 2.06
C GLU A 64 -10.05 14.23 1.84
N GLN A 65 -10.79 13.28 1.25
CA GLN A 65 -12.25 13.38 1.14
C GLN A 65 -12.91 13.53 2.52
N LEU A 66 -12.52 12.73 3.51
CA LEU A 66 -13.05 12.80 4.87
C LEU A 66 -12.75 14.13 5.55
N SER A 67 -11.55 14.69 5.32
CA SER A 67 -11.17 16.02 5.79
C SER A 67 -12.03 17.12 5.17
N LYS A 68 -12.38 17.00 3.88
CA LYS A 68 -13.25 17.96 3.19
C LYS A 68 -14.69 17.89 3.73
N ILE A 69 -15.17 16.69 4.07
CA ILE A 69 -16.50 16.48 4.67
C ILE A 69 -16.55 17.01 6.11
N ASN A 70 -15.46 16.86 6.89
CA ASN A 70 -15.41 17.21 8.31
C ASN A 70 -14.30 18.24 8.60
N PRO A 71 -14.41 19.49 8.10
CA PRO A 71 -13.32 20.46 8.13
C PRO A 71 -12.99 20.98 9.55
N PHE A 72 -13.94 20.99 10.47
CA PHE A 72 -13.74 21.43 11.86
C PHE A 72 -13.57 20.27 12.83
N SER A 73 -12.83 19.24 12.42
CA SER A 73 -12.55 18.05 13.22
C SER A 73 -11.05 17.74 13.23
N ILE A 74 -10.64 16.60 13.77
CA ILE A 74 -9.23 16.15 13.75
C ILE A 74 -8.76 15.72 12.35
N HIS A 75 -9.68 15.42 11.42
CA HIS A 75 -9.35 14.83 10.11
C HIS A 75 -8.35 15.65 9.28
N PRO A 76 -8.43 16.99 9.16
CA PRO A 76 -7.43 17.77 8.41
C PRO A 76 -6.02 17.64 8.97
N ILE A 77 -5.89 17.59 10.31
CA ILE A 77 -4.59 17.43 10.97
C ILE A 77 -4.02 16.04 10.66
N LEU A 78 -4.85 14.98 10.71
CA LEU A 78 -4.42 13.62 10.36
C LEU A 78 -3.98 13.50 8.91
N VAL A 79 -4.72 14.09 7.97
CA VAL A 79 -4.34 14.13 6.54
C VAL A 79 -3.00 14.84 6.36
N TYR A 80 -2.80 15.98 7.01
CA TYR A 80 -1.55 16.72 6.95
C TYR A 80 -0.36 15.88 7.44
N LEU A 81 -0.51 15.26 8.62
CA LEU A 81 0.55 14.43 9.21
C LEU A 81 0.89 13.22 8.33
N GLU A 82 -0.11 12.53 7.80
CA GLU A 82 0.12 11.35 6.96
C GLU A 82 0.78 11.74 5.63
N LYS A 83 0.35 12.84 4.98
CA LYS A 83 1.02 13.37 3.78
C LYS A 83 2.48 13.75 4.06
N LYS A 84 2.76 14.39 5.21
CA LYS A 84 4.13 14.74 5.60
C LYS A 84 5.01 13.52 5.86
N LYS A 85 4.46 12.44 6.42
CA LYS A 85 5.16 11.16 6.55
C LYS A 85 5.60 10.62 5.17
N PHE A 86 4.71 10.64 4.18
CA PHE A 86 5.05 10.14 2.83
C PHE A 86 5.96 11.08 2.04
N GLU A 87 5.92 12.39 2.28
CA GLU A 87 6.93 13.33 1.75
C GLU A 87 8.34 12.96 2.20
N VAL A 88 8.53 12.71 3.50
CA VAL A 88 9.82 12.26 4.06
C VAL A 88 10.22 10.88 3.55
N PHE A 89 9.25 9.97 3.44
CA PHE A 89 9.48 8.62 2.90
C PHE A 89 9.98 8.68 1.45
N ASN A 90 9.32 9.45 0.58
CA ASN A 90 9.69 9.61 -0.82
C ASN A 90 11.11 10.19 -0.96
N LEU A 91 11.43 11.26 -0.20
CA LEU A 91 12.79 11.83 -0.20
C LEU A 91 13.84 10.80 0.20
N ARG A 92 13.55 9.97 1.20
CA ARG A 92 14.46 8.90 1.65
C ARG A 92 14.59 7.78 0.62
N ALA A 93 13.49 7.39 -0.03
CA ALA A 93 13.50 6.40 -1.10
C ALA A 93 14.37 6.87 -2.27
N ILE A 94 14.23 8.14 -2.67
CA ILE A 94 15.09 8.77 -3.70
C ILE A 94 16.55 8.77 -3.27
N ALA A 95 16.86 9.24 -2.06
CA ALA A 95 18.23 9.33 -1.56
C ALA A 95 18.93 7.95 -1.55
N ARG A 96 18.27 6.94 -0.95
CA ARG A 96 18.80 5.57 -0.88
C ARG A 96 18.90 4.91 -2.25
N GLY A 97 17.91 5.14 -3.11
CA GLY A 97 17.91 4.62 -4.47
C GLY A 97 19.06 5.17 -5.30
N LYS A 98 19.33 6.49 -5.19
CA LYS A 98 20.47 7.13 -5.84
C LYS A 98 21.81 6.66 -5.29
N GLU A 99 21.95 6.54 -3.97
CA GLU A 99 23.14 5.98 -3.32
C GLU A 99 23.43 4.55 -3.80
N SER A 100 22.37 3.74 -3.97
CA SER A 100 22.46 2.37 -4.46
C SER A 100 22.53 2.25 -5.99
N LYS A 101 22.62 3.37 -6.72
CA LYS A 101 22.67 3.45 -8.19
C LYS A 101 21.49 2.77 -8.90
N LEU A 102 20.30 2.76 -8.27
CA LEU A 102 19.08 2.29 -8.91
C LEU A 102 18.66 3.24 -10.03
N THR A 103 18.03 2.70 -11.07
CA THR A 103 17.43 3.50 -12.14
C THR A 103 16.28 4.33 -11.60
N SER A 104 15.99 5.47 -12.24
CA SER A 104 14.87 6.32 -11.85
C SER A 104 13.54 5.55 -11.88
N ASP A 105 13.35 4.67 -12.86
CA ASP A 105 12.14 3.85 -12.97
C ASP A 105 11.98 2.91 -11.77
N THR A 106 13.06 2.26 -11.33
CA THR A 106 13.02 1.40 -10.13
C THR A 106 12.73 2.21 -8.87
N ILE A 107 13.29 3.42 -8.74
CA ILE A 107 13.01 4.29 -7.59
C ILE A 107 11.54 4.72 -7.60
N ALA A 108 10.98 5.04 -8.77
CA ALA A 108 9.61 5.51 -8.93
C ALA A 108 8.57 4.50 -8.40
N LYS A 109 8.85 3.20 -8.51
CA LYS A 109 8.00 2.12 -7.97
C LYS A 109 7.77 2.18 -6.46
N TYR A 110 8.61 2.89 -5.72
CA TYR A 110 8.51 3.05 -4.28
C TYR A 110 7.89 4.39 -3.87
N LEU A 111 7.56 5.28 -4.80
CA LEU A 111 7.10 6.62 -4.45
C LEU A 111 5.59 6.66 -4.27
N VAL A 112 5.16 7.24 -3.16
CA VAL A 112 3.76 7.56 -2.88
C VAL A 112 3.52 9.01 -3.30
N ILE A 113 3.25 9.21 -4.58
CA ILE A 113 2.97 10.51 -5.20
C ILE A 113 1.56 10.54 -5.77
#